data_AF-A0A3C0DWN2-F1
#
_entry.id   AF-A0A3C0DWN2-F1
#
_cell.length_a   1.000
_cell.length_b   1.000
_cell.length_c   1.000
_cell.angle_alpha   90.00
_cell.angle_beta   90.00
_cell.angle_gamma   90.00
#
_symmetry.space_group_name_H-M   'P 1'
#
loop_
_entity.id
_entity.type
_entity.pdbx_description
1 polymer ?
#
loop_
_entity_poly.entity_id
_entity_poly.type
_entity_poly.pdbx_seq_one_letter_code
_entity_poly.pdbx_strand_id
1 'polypeptide(L)'
;MKQFLTLALCLFSLGAMAQGSFPYNPDANENGTVGSEDLLAFLSVYGSAFLPSGVLPVAGGGTGVSTLDSARLALGMSTFADVIPLGQSGPEAQVTGDLRITQNLNQGQGNVASGLYAAVSGRGGTASGTYSFVTNQNSTATATCSSAIGEGTSATATAAHSQGFGSEASGLAAHAEGYYTVASSSSSHAEGYQTEASANYAHAEGYQSDATGLASHAQGYRSTASGLYSNASGRNATASANSASAIGYNVTADQANSTVVGQWNALNQGGLLFAVGNGEAEDDRSDALQVDTAGNVLAAGRLFAEGSDLLQLVINLQAQVDSMQIQLNLLQGE
;
A
#
# COMPACT_ATOMS: atom_id res chain seq x y z
N MET A 1 14.09 63.55 -43.74
CA MET A 1 13.44 64.84 -44.04
C MET A 1 12.07 64.56 -44.66
N LYS A 2 11.00 65.09 -44.04
CA LYS A 2 9.68 65.51 -44.59
C LYS A 2 9.12 64.70 -45.79
N GLN A 3 8.08 63.88 -45.62
CA GLN A 3 6.63 64.21 -45.67
C GLN A 3 6.09 64.79 -47.00
N PHE A 4 4.96 64.17 -47.43
CA PHE A 4 3.83 64.64 -48.26
C PHE A 4 3.78 64.42 -49.80
N LEU A 5 2.94 63.44 -50.19
CA LEU A 5 1.65 63.56 -50.90
C LEU A 5 1.51 63.54 -52.45
N THR A 6 0.44 62.82 -52.85
CA THR A 6 -0.42 62.90 -54.07
C THR A 6 0.08 62.15 -55.32
N LEU A 7 -0.41 60.95 -55.69
CA LEU A 7 -1.74 60.44 -56.09
C LEU A 7 -2.14 60.75 -57.56
N ALA A 8 -2.13 59.72 -58.42
CA ALA A 8 -3.07 59.49 -59.54
C ALA A 8 -2.81 58.07 -60.12
N LEU A 9 -3.75 57.13 -59.90
CA LEU A 9 -4.66 56.52 -60.91
C LEU A 9 -3.97 55.58 -61.91
N CYS A 10 -4.44 54.38 -62.29
CA CYS A 10 -5.66 53.59 -62.08
C CYS A 10 -5.35 52.26 -62.83
N LEU A 11 -5.68 51.04 -62.41
CA LEU A 11 -6.94 50.31 -62.65
C LEU A 11 -6.53 48.81 -62.68
N PHE A 12 -7.04 47.97 -61.79
CA PHE A 12 -7.76 46.74 -62.14
C PHE A 12 -8.37 46.13 -60.87
N SER A 13 -9.63 45.73 -61.03
CA SER A 13 -10.64 45.45 -60.02
C SER A 13 -10.50 44.11 -59.31
N LEU A 14 -10.49 44.13 -57.97
CA LEU A 14 -11.12 43.10 -57.15
C LEU A 14 -12.13 43.77 -56.22
N GLY A 15 -13.40 43.37 -56.36
CA GLY A 15 -14.47 43.83 -55.49
C GLY A 15 -14.32 43.25 -54.09
N ALA A 16 -14.00 44.11 -53.13
CA ALA A 16 -14.24 43.87 -51.71
C ALA A 16 -15.55 44.55 -51.34
N MET A 17 -16.53 43.78 -50.84
CA MET A 17 -17.64 44.32 -50.06
C MET A 17 -17.58 43.68 -48.68
N ALA A 18 -16.82 44.30 -47.78
CA ALA A 18 -16.96 44.16 -46.35
C ALA A 18 -17.50 45.50 -45.82
N GLN A 19 -18.77 45.53 -45.44
CA GLN A 19 -19.33 46.60 -44.61
C GLN A 19 -20.24 45.99 -43.55
N GLY A 20 -19.80 46.10 -42.30
CA GLY A 20 -20.52 45.73 -41.08
C GLY A 20 -19.66 46.08 -39.88
N SER A 21 -19.90 47.27 -39.32
CA SER A 21 -19.09 47.92 -38.28
C SER A 21 -19.13 47.19 -36.93
N PHE A 22 -17.97 46.95 -36.32
CA PHE A 22 -17.84 46.65 -34.88
C PHE A 22 -17.89 47.94 -34.04
N PRO A 23 -18.25 47.88 -32.74
CA PRO A 23 -18.37 46.67 -31.92
C PRO A 23 -19.77 46.02 -31.93
N TYR A 24 -19.82 44.71 -32.24
CA TYR A 24 -20.99 43.85 -32.12
C TYR A 24 -21.39 43.69 -30.65
N ASN A 25 -22.67 43.95 -30.33
CA ASN A 25 -23.25 43.63 -29.02
C ASN A 25 -23.65 42.14 -29.01
N PRO A 26 -23.00 41.28 -28.20
CA PRO A 26 -23.31 39.85 -28.16
C PRO A 26 -24.64 39.50 -27.51
N ASP A 27 -25.32 40.47 -26.88
CA ASP A 27 -26.68 40.36 -26.35
C ASP A 27 -27.61 41.22 -27.23
N ALA A 28 -28.02 40.66 -28.37
CA ALA A 28 -28.75 41.39 -29.41
C ALA A 28 -30.21 41.69 -29.02
N ASN A 29 -30.77 40.93 -28.08
CA ASN A 29 -32.12 41.15 -27.55
C ASN A 29 -32.14 41.89 -26.20
N GLU A 30 -30.97 42.29 -25.68
CA GLU A 30 -30.77 43.07 -24.45
C GLU A 30 -31.42 42.42 -23.21
N ASN A 31 -31.51 41.10 -23.18
CA ASN A 31 -32.13 40.37 -22.06
C ASN A 31 -31.15 40.09 -20.90
N GLY A 32 -29.88 40.46 -21.07
CA GLY A 32 -28.80 40.28 -20.09
C GLY A 32 -28.09 38.93 -20.17
N THR A 33 -28.43 38.07 -21.14
CA THR A 33 -27.84 36.74 -21.35
C THR A 33 -27.60 36.46 -22.82
N VAL A 34 -26.48 35.80 -23.17
CA VAL A 34 -26.19 35.41 -24.56
C VAL A 34 -26.83 34.05 -24.85
N GLY A 35 -27.93 34.04 -25.59
CA GLY A 35 -28.71 32.84 -25.92
C GLY A 35 -28.69 32.47 -27.41
N SER A 36 -29.50 31.47 -27.78
CA SER A 36 -29.63 31.02 -29.17
C SER A 36 -30.16 32.09 -30.11
N GLU A 37 -31.00 33.00 -29.60
CA GLU A 37 -31.54 34.13 -30.37
C GLU A 37 -30.45 35.16 -30.72
N ASP A 38 -29.54 35.43 -29.80
CA ASP A 38 -28.40 36.33 -30.03
C ASP A 38 -27.38 35.72 -31.01
N LEU A 39 -27.23 34.39 -30.99
CA LEU A 39 -26.41 33.66 -31.95
C LEU A 39 -27.00 33.73 -33.37
N LEU A 40 -28.33 33.68 -33.51
CA LEU A 40 -29.01 33.86 -34.79
C LEU A 40 -28.83 35.29 -35.32
N ALA A 41 -28.85 36.29 -34.45
CA ALA A 41 -28.57 37.68 -34.81
C ALA A 41 -27.10 37.88 -35.27
N PHE A 42 -26.14 37.26 -34.59
CA PHE A 42 -24.72 37.27 -34.98
C PHE A 42 -24.51 36.74 -36.41
N LEU A 43 -25.20 35.68 -36.79
CA LEU A 43 -25.05 35.04 -38.09
C LEU A 43 -25.63 35.87 -39.24
N SER A 44 -26.59 36.76 -38.96
CA SER A 44 -27.10 37.72 -39.94
C SER A 44 -26.06 38.76 -40.37
N VAL A 45 -25.06 39.04 -39.52
CA VAL A 45 -23.92 39.93 -39.83
C VAL A 45 -23.06 39.36 -40.96
N TYR A 46 -23.09 38.05 -41.19
CA TYR A 46 -22.34 37.38 -42.27
C TYR A 46 -23.17 37.15 -43.55
N GLY A 47 -24.38 37.73 -43.64
CA GLY A 47 -25.07 37.95 -44.92
C GLY A 47 -25.68 36.73 -45.60
N SER A 48 -25.94 35.62 -44.89
CA SER A 48 -26.60 34.44 -45.47
C SER A 48 -27.99 34.18 -44.89
N ALA A 49 -28.98 33.94 -45.75
CA ALA A 49 -30.34 33.60 -45.37
C ALA A 49 -30.42 32.20 -44.73
N PHE A 50 -31.12 32.10 -43.59
CA PHE A 50 -31.39 30.85 -42.89
C PHE A 50 -32.53 30.08 -43.58
N LEU A 51 -32.25 28.87 -44.07
CA LEU A 51 -33.27 27.93 -44.57
C LEU A 51 -33.60 26.92 -43.44
N PRO A 52 -34.85 26.82 -42.93
CA PRO A 52 -35.17 26.00 -41.76
C PRO A 52 -35.22 24.48 -42.01
N SER A 53 -34.72 24.01 -43.16
CA SER A 53 -34.83 22.62 -43.60
C SER A 53 -33.52 22.26 -44.29
N GLY A 54 -32.67 21.53 -43.59
CA GLY A 54 -31.34 21.13 -44.07
C GLY A 54 -30.31 21.12 -42.95
N VAL A 55 -29.74 19.95 -42.73
CA VAL A 55 -28.55 19.72 -41.90
C VAL A 55 -27.48 20.75 -42.26
N LEU A 56 -26.92 21.45 -41.25
CA LEU A 56 -25.72 22.28 -41.43
C LEU A 56 -24.63 21.44 -42.09
N PRO A 57 -24.23 21.70 -43.35
CA PRO A 57 -23.07 21.07 -43.92
C PRO A 57 -21.87 21.90 -43.48
N VAL A 58 -21.35 21.63 -42.28
CA VAL A 58 -20.02 22.09 -41.93
C VAL A 58 -19.04 21.13 -42.57
N ALA A 59 -18.35 21.58 -43.61
CA ALA A 59 -17.15 20.92 -44.12
C ALA A 59 -16.13 20.86 -42.97
N GLY A 60 -16.14 19.76 -42.21
CA GLY A 60 -15.38 19.62 -40.97
C GLY A 60 -15.95 18.63 -39.95
N GLY A 61 -17.16 18.10 -40.14
CA GLY A 61 -17.72 17.07 -39.25
C GLY A 61 -18.55 17.68 -38.12
N GLY A 62 -19.82 17.97 -38.41
CA GLY A 62 -20.81 18.20 -37.36
C GLY A 62 -21.16 16.89 -36.63
N THR A 63 -21.72 17.00 -35.44
CA THR A 63 -22.08 15.86 -34.58
C THR A 63 -23.20 14.97 -35.15
N GLY A 64 -23.91 15.40 -36.21
CA GLY A 64 -24.96 14.61 -36.87
C GLY A 64 -26.27 14.52 -36.10
N VAL A 65 -26.49 15.39 -35.12
CA VAL A 65 -27.63 15.34 -34.19
C VAL A 65 -28.46 16.62 -34.22
N SER A 66 -29.76 16.49 -33.97
CA SER A 66 -30.76 17.57 -34.16
C SER A 66 -31.32 18.17 -32.86
N THR A 67 -30.81 17.76 -31.69
CA THR A 67 -31.26 18.30 -30.39
C THR A 67 -30.06 18.76 -29.56
N LEU A 68 -30.29 19.73 -28.65
CA LEU A 68 -29.27 20.24 -27.73
C LEU A 68 -28.68 19.11 -26.88
N ASP A 69 -29.54 18.21 -26.37
CA ASP A 69 -29.12 17.05 -25.57
C ASP A 69 -28.23 16.11 -26.39
N SER A 70 -28.60 15.87 -27.65
CA SER A 70 -27.81 15.01 -28.53
C SER A 70 -26.48 15.65 -28.94
N ALA A 71 -26.42 16.99 -29.04
CA ALA A 71 -25.20 17.73 -29.31
C ALA A 71 -24.26 17.73 -28.09
N ARG A 72 -24.79 17.92 -26.88
CA ARG A 72 -24.04 17.77 -25.62
C ARG A 72 -23.47 16.36 -25.49
N LEU A 73 -24.27 15.35 -25.82
CA LEU A 73 -23.85 13.95 -25.84
C LEU A 73 -22.75 13.68 -26.88
N ALA A 74 -22.93 14.17 -28.12
CA ALA A 74 -21.98 13.95 -29.20
C ALA A 74 -20.67 14.75 -29.05
N LEU A 75 -20.69 15.86 -28.30
CA LEU A 75 -19.49 16.63 -27.93
C LEU A 75 -18.84 16.12 -26.62
N GLY A 76 -19.37 15.06 -26.00
CA GLY A 76 -18.87 14.55 -24.72
C GLY A 76 -19.01 15.55 -23.57
N MET A 77 -19.84 16.57 -23.72
CA MET A 77 -20.14 17.56 -22.68
C MET A 77 -21.23 17.02 -21.75
N SER A 78 -20.92 15.97 -20.98
CA SER A 78 -21.75 15.59 -19.84
C SER A 78 -21.42 16.49 -18.64
N THR A 79 -21.82 17.77 -18.71
CA THR A 79 -21.86 18.59 -17.50
C THR A 79 -23.07 18.15 -16.70
N PHE A 80 -22.86 17.64 -15.48
CA PHE A 80 -23.90 17.56 -14.42
C PHE A 80 -24.34 18.98 -13.98
N ALA A 81 -24.59 19.88 -14.94
CA ALA A 81 -25.00 21.26 -14.70
C ALA A 81 -26.53 21.41 -14.64
N ASP A 82 -27.29 20.36 -14.95
CA ASP A 82 -28.76 20.40 -15.00
C ASP A 82 -29.43 19.59 -13.87
N VAL A 83 -28.86 19.59 -12.66
CA VAL A 83 -29.67 19.20 -11.48
C VAL A 83 -30.42 20.44 -11.01
N ILE A 84 -31.61 20.67 -11.57
CA ILE A 84 -32.58 21.59 -10.97
C ILE A 84 -33.04 20.95 -9.65
N PRO A 85 -32.81 21.57 -8.48
CA PRO A 85 -33.24 21.00 -7.22
C PRO A 85 -34.77 20.92 -7.18
N LEU A 86 -35.33 19.72 -7.28
CA LEU A 86 -36.74 19.49 -6.96
C LEU A 86 -36.88 19.40 -5.45
N GLY A 87 -37.28 20.50 -4.81
CA GLY A 87 -37.89 20.44 -3.47
C GLY A 87 -36.96 20.53 -2.25
N GLN A 88 -35.96 21.42 -2.24
CA GLN A 88 -35.20 21.80 -1.02
C GLN A 88 -34.39 20.66 -0.35
N SER A 89 -33.69 19.84 -1.13
CA SER A 89 -32.63 18.96 -0.61
C SER A 89 -31.48 18.84 -1.62
N GLY A 90 -30.59 19.84 -1.64
CA GLY A 90 -29.31 19.82 -2.38
C GLY A 90 -29.36 19.50 -3.89
N PRO A 91 -28.21 19.53 -4.59
CA PRO A 91 -28.08 18.91 -5.89
C PRO A 91 -27.85 17.40 -5.70
N GLU A 92 -28.91 16.68 -5.38
CA GLU A 92 -28.87 15.22 -5.30
C GLU A 92 -29.17 14.61 -6.68
N ALA A 93 -28.41 13.59 -7.06
CA ALA A 93 -28.69 12.77 -8.23
C ALA A 93 -28.74 11.30 -7.79
N GLN A 94 -29.85 10.63 -8.05
CA GLN A 94 -30.04 9.22 -7.71
C GLN A 94 -29.98 8.37 -8.98
N VAL A 95 -29.20 7.29 -8.95
CA VAL A 95 -29.19 6.25 -9.99
C VAL A 95 -29.90 5.02 -9.42
N THR A 96 -31.03 4.63 -10.02
CA THR A 96 -31.87 3.48 -9.58
C THR A 96 -31.49 2.17 -10.26
N GLY A 97 -30.48 2.18 -11.15
CA GLY A 97 -29.90 1.01 -11.82
C GLY A 97 -28.37 1.01 -11.74
N ASP A 98 -27.70 0.41 -12.73
CA ASP A 98 -26.24 0.31 -12.76
C ASP A 98 -25.59 1.59 -13.31
N LEU A 99 -24.63 2.15 -12.57
CA LEU A 99 -23.69 3.16 -13.08
C LEU A 99 -22.44 2.45 -13.62
N ARG A 100 -22.30 2.36 -14.95
CA ARG A 100 -21.12 1.77 -15.59
C ARG A 100 -20.12 2.85 -16.00
N ILE A 101 -18.97 2.88 -15.33
CA ILE A 101 -17.83 3.73 -15.69
C ILE A 101 -16.89 2.93 -16.60
N THR A 102 -16.70 3.38 -17.84
CA THR A 102 -15.91 2.67 -18.85
C THR A 102 -14.46 3.15 -18.97
N GLN A 103 -14.10 4.18 -18.20
CA GLN A 103 -12.75 4.74 -18.10
C GLN A 103 -12.42 4.95 -16.63
N ASN A 104 -11.90 6.12 -16.25
CA ASN A 104 -11.41 6.37 -14.90
C ASN A 104 -12.51 7.04 -14.05
N LEU A 105 -12.58 6.68 -12.77
CA LEU A 105 -13.36 7.41 -11.76
C LEU A 105 -12.43 8.37 -11.02
N ASN A 106 -12.72 9.66 -11.08
CA ASN A 106 -11.99 10.69 -10.34
C ASN A 106 -12.96 11.54 -9.51
N GLN A 107 -13.13 11.20 -8.24
CA GLN A 107 -14.08 11.83 -7.33
C GLN A 107 -13.36 12.58 -6.21
N GLY A 108 -13.71 13.86 -6.02
CA GLY A 108 -13.15 14.70 -4.96
C GLY A 108 -12.14 15.73 -5.48
N GLN A 109 -11.14 16.11 -4.67
CA GLN A 109 -10.31 17.30 -4.92
C GLN A 109 -8.84 16.96 -5.16
N GLY A 110 -8.25 17.47 -6.25
CA GLY A 110 -6.80 17.39 -6.47
C GLY A 110 -6.29 15.97 -6.74
N ASN A 111 -7.18 15.09 -7.20
CA ASN A 111 -6.88 13.70 -7.51
C ASN A 111 -6.42 13.52 -8.96
N VAL A 112 -5.59 12.50 -9.21
CA VAL A 112 -5.10 12.11 -10.53
C VAL A 112 -5.46 10.65 -10.80
N ALA A 113 -6.51 10.41 -11.58
CA ALA A 113 -6.84 9.07 -12.08
C ALA A 113 -6.44 8.98 -13.56
N SER A 114 -5.30 8.35 -13.86
CA SER A 114 -4.71 8.29 -15.21
C SER A 114 -4.53 6.88 -15.76
N GLY A 115 -4.50 5.85 -14.90
CA GLY A 115 -4.43 4.46 -15.34
C GLY A 115 -5.75 3.99 -15.92
N LEU A 116 -5.72 3.04 -16.87
CA LEU A 116 -6.94 2.49 -17.48
C LEU A 116 -7.84 1.85 -16.40
N TYR A 117 -9.11 2.26 -16.33
CA TYR A 117 -10.05 1.82 -15.28
C TYR A 117 -9.62 2.16 -13.84
N ALA A 118 -8.74 3.15 -13.67
CA ALA A 118 -8.33 3.60 -12.35
C ALA A 118 -9.47 4.32 -11.62
N ALA A 119 -9.53 4.17 -10.30
CA ALA A 119 -10.52 4.83 -9.46
C ALA A 119 -9.85 5.57 -8.29
N VAL A 120 -10.19 6.84 -8.12
CA VAL A 120 -9.77 7.67 -6.99
C VAL A 120 -10.99 8.32 -6.37
N SER A 121 -11.11 8.25 -5.04
CA SER A 121 -12.08 9.02 -4.26
C SER A 121 -11.43 9.71 -3.06
N GLY A 122 -11.65 11.01 -2.89
CA GLY A 122 -11.12 11.77 -1.74
C GLY A 122 -10.27 12.97 -2.17
N ARG A 123 -9.09 13.17 -1.56
CA ARG A 123 -8.27 14.37 -1.79
C ARG A 123 -6.79 14.06 -2.02
N GLY A 124 -6.21 14.60 -3.09
CA GLY A 124 -4.77 14.46 -3.37
C GLY A 124 -4.32 13.04 -3.71
N GLY A 125 -5.22 12.15 -4.09
CA GLY A 125 -4.92 10.76 -4.43
C GLY A 125 -4.41 10.60 -5.87
N THR A 126 -3.47 9.69 -6.11
CA THR A 126 -2.95 9.38 -7.46
C THR A 126 -3.11 7.90 -7.79
N ALA A 127 -4.01 7.57 -8.72
CA ALA A 127 -4.18 6.24 -9.29
C ALA A 127 -3.73 6.25 -10.78
N SER A 128 -2.52 5.76 -11.05
CA SER A 128 -1.93 5.77 -12.41
C SER A 128 -1.72 4.39 -13.02
N GLY A 129 -1.86 3.32 -12.24
CA GLY A 129 -1.83 1.95 -12.75
C GLY A 129 -3.17 1.50 -13.33
N THR A 130 -3.14 0.56 -14.27
CA THR A 130 -4.37 -0.07 -14.80
C THR A 130 -5.12 -0.79 -13.67
N TYR A 131 -6.43 -0.55 -13.52
CA TYR A 131 -7.25 -1.02 -12.39
C TYR A 131 -6.76 -0.57 -11.00
N SER A 132 -5.96 0.49 -10.91
CA SER A 132 -5.50 0.98 -9.61
C SER A 132 -6.63 1.68 -8.84
N PHE A 133 -6.59 1.58 -7.50
CA PHE A 133 -7.60 2.12 -6.61
C PHE A 133 -6.96 3.00 -5.53
N VAL A 134 -7.54 4.18 -5.29
CA VAL A 134 -7.14 5.06 -4.20
C VAL A 134 -8.37 5.62 -3.50
N THR A 135 -8.36 5.64 -2.17
CA THR A 135 -9.38 6.35 -1.39
C THR A 135 -8.77 7.13 -0.21
N ASN A 136 -9.53 8.10 0.30
CA ASN A 136 -9.17 9.04 1.37
C ASN A 136 -8.17 10.14 0.94
N GLN A 137 -6.97 10.22 1.49
CA GLN A 137 -6.15 11.44 1.37
C GLN A 137 -4.67 11.17 1.05
N ASN A 138 -4.11 11.91 0.09
CA ASN A 138 -2.66 11.93 -0.23
C ASN A 138 -2.04 10.56 -0.52
N SER A 139 -2.83 9.60 -1.00
CA SER A 139 -2.38 8.22 -1.21
C SER A 139 -2.09 7.95 -2.69
N THR A 140 -1.21 6.99 -2.97
CA THR A 140 -0.69 6.75 -4.32
C THR A 140 -0.75 5.26 -4.67
N ALA A 141 -1.35 4.93 -5.81
CA ALA A 141 -1.39 3.60 -6.40
C ALA A 141 -0.93 3.68 -7.87
N THR A 142 0.28 3.22 -8.18
CA THR A 142 0.92 3.50 -9.50
C THR A 142 1.07 2.30 -10.42
N ALA A 143 0.78 1.09 -9.93
CA ALA A 143 0.99 -0.14 -10.68
C ALA A 143 -0.32 -0.87 -11.00
N THR A 144 -0.24 -1.89 -11.85
CA THR A 144 -1.43 -2.63 -12.26
C THR A 144 -2.08 -3.31 -11.06
N CYS A 145 -3.38 -3.11 -10.87
CA CYS A 145 -4.17 -3.62 -9.74
C CYS A 145 -3.65 -3.21 -8.36
N SER A 146 -2.83 -2.15 -8.24
CA SER A 146 -2.39 -1.64 -6.93
C SER A 146 -3.51 -0.88 -6.22
N SER A 147 -3.58 -0.95 -4.89
CA SER A 147 -4.59 -0.28 -4.08
C SER A 147 -3.96 0.46 -2.89
N ALA A 148 -4.28 1.74 -2.73
CA ALA A 148 -3.81 2.56 -1.62
C ALA A 148 -4.99 3.24 -0.89
N ILE A 149 -5.21 2.87 0.37
CA ILE A 149 -6.37 3.25 1.17
C ILE A 149 -5.89 3.98 2.43
N GLY A 150 -6.48 5.14 2.75
CA GLY A 150 -6.15 5.88 3.97
C GLY A 150 -5.38 7.16 3.70
N GLU A 151 -4.49 7.55 4.62
CA GLU A 151 -3.78 8.81 4.57
C GLU A 151 -2.28 8.63 4.30
N GLY A 152 -1.80 9.14 3.17
CA GLY A 152 -0.39 9.09 2.83
C GLY A 152 0.13 7.67 2.54
N THR A 153 -0.74 6.74 2.14
CA THR A 153 -0.34 5.36 1.83
C THR A 153 0.15 5.22 0.40
N SER A 154 1.04 4.27 0.14
CA SER A 154 1.70 4.10 -1.16
C SER A 154 1.73 2.63 -1.58
N ALA A 155 1.13 2.31 -2.72
CA ALA A 155 1.16 0.99 -3.35
C ALA A 155 1.75 1.10 -4.77
N THR A 156 3.04 0.77 -4.94
CA THR A 156 3.80 1.12 -6.16
C THR A 156 4.17 -0.06 -7.05
N ALA A 157 3.84 -1.28 -6.62
CA ALA A 157 4.07 -2.49 -7.39
C ALA A 157 2.77 -3.21 -7.78
N THR A 158 2.86 -4.09 -8.78
CA THR A 158 1.70 -4.81 -9.31
C THR A 158 1.01 -5.59 -8.21
N ALA A 159 -0.32 -5.46 -8.11
CA ALA A 159 -1.15 -6.07 -7.08
C ALA A 159 -0.77 -5.72 -5.63
N ALA A 160 0.04 -4.68 -5.40
CA ALA A 160 0.37 -4.23 -4.06
C ALA A 160 -0.84 -3.57 -3.37
N HIS A 161 -0.96 -3.76 -2.06
CA HIS A 161 -2.00 -3.17 -1.23
C HIS A 161 -1.39 -2.42 -0.05
N SER A 162 -1.75 -1.15 0.13
CA SER A 162 -1.33 -0.34 1.25
C SER A 162 -2.52 0.31 1.95
N GLN A 163 -2.65 0.12 3.26
CA GLN A 163 -3.79 0.60 4.06
C GLN A 163 -3.34 1.29 5.35
N GLY A 164 -4.06 2.35 5.75
CA GLY A 164 -3.89 3.03 7.03
C GLY A 164 -3.26 4.42 6.93
N PHE A 165 -2.18 4.67 7.66
CA PHE A 165 -1.50 5.97 7.70
C PHE A 165 0.00 5.80 7.43
N GLY A 166 0.49 6.39 6.34
CA GLY A 166 1.92 6.38 5.98
C GLY A 166 2.49 4.99 5.65
N SER A 167 1.65 4.00 5.38
CA SER A 167 2.06 2.64 5.00
C SER A 167 2.59 2.60 3.57
N GLU A 168 3.51 1.69 3.27
CA GLU A 168 4.14 1.51 1.96
C GLU A 168 4.19 0.03 1.54
N ALA A 169 3.61 -0.29 0.39
CA ALA A 169 3.72 -1.58 -0.27
C ALA A 169 4.38 -1.40 -1.65
N SER A 170 5.68 -1.71 -1.73
CA SER A 170 6.51 -1.50 -2.93
C SER A 170 6.99 -2.78 -3.61
N GLY A 171 6.66 -3.95 -3.06
CA GLY A 171 6.93 -5.25 -3.67
C GLY A 171 5.76 -5.84 -4.46
N LEU A 172 6.05 -6.74 -5.41
CA LEU A 172 5.03 -7.45 -6.19
C LEU A 172 4.06 -8.19 -5.26
N ALA A 173 2.76 -7.90 -5.34
CA ALA A 173 1.73 -8.46 -4.46
C ALA A 173 2.04 -8.28 -2.95
N ALA A 174 2.77 -7.22 -2.57
CA ALA A 174 3.03 -6.89 -1.18
C ALA A 174 1.79 -6.30 -0.49
N HIS A 175 1.69 -6.49 0.82
CA HIS A 175 0.62 -5.94 1.64
C HIS A 175 1.20 -5.20 2.85
N ALA A 176 0.92 -3.90 2.99
CA ALA A 176 1.25 -3.11 4.17
C ALA A 176 -0.03 -2.51 4.80
N GLU A 177 -0.31 -2.78 6.07
CA GLU A 177 -1.49 -2.30 6.79
C GLU A 177 -1.14 -1.69 8.16
N GLY A 178 -1.70 -0.52 8.49
CA GLY A 178 -1.56 0.10 9.81
C GLY A 178 -0.91 1.49 9.80
N TYR A 179 0.04 1.73 10.70
CA TYR A 179 0.70 3.03 10.89
C TYR A 179 2.21 2.92 10.62
N TYR A 180 2.67 3.54 9.53
CA TYR A 180 4.06 3.45 9.04
C TYR A 180 4.56 2.01 8.87
N THR A 181 3.77 1.15 8.25
CA THR A 181 4.20 -0.23 7.92
C THR A 181 4.80 -0.29 6.52
N VAL A 182 5.81 -1.13 6.32
CA VAL A 182 6.56 -1.21 5.06
C VAL A 182 6.68 -2.66 4.59
N ALA A 183 6.15 -2.95 3.40
CA ALA A 183 6.25 -4.23 2.73
C ALA A 183 6.93 -4.03 1.35
N SER A 184 8.25 -4.20 1.29
CA SER A 184 9.07 -3.75 0.15
C SER A 184 9.50 -4.85 -0.82
N SER A 185 9.15 -6.11 -0.55
CA SER A 185 9.58 -7.27 -1.34
C SER A 185 8.41 -8.09 -1.89
N SER A 186 8.70 -9.03 -2.79
CA SER A 186 7.64 -9.81 -3.44
C SER A 186 6.88 -10.66 -2.43
N SER A 187 5.55 -10.53 -2.43
CA SER A 187 4.64 -11.22 -1.51
C SER A 187 4.98 -11.02 -0.03
N SER A 188 5.62 -9.90 0.33
CA SER A 188 5.86 -9.54 1.73
C SER A 188 4.59 -8.95 2.37
N HIS A 189 4.42 -9.16 3.67
CA HIS A 189 3.29 -8.67 4.45
C HIS A 189 3.78 -7.91 5.70
N ALA A 190 3.33 -6.68 5.93
CA ALA A 190 3.62 -5.91 7.13
C ALA A 190 2.33 -5.32 7.75
N GLU A 191 2.01 -5.67 9.00
CA GLU A 191 0.80 -5.21 9.70
C GLU A 191 1.14 -4.58 11.08
N GLY A 192 0.47 -3.48 11.45
CA GLY A 192 0.55 -2.90 12.79
C GLY A 192 1.17 -1.50 12.85
N TYR A 193 2.13 -1.27 13.75
CA TYR A 193 2.79 0.03 13.96
C TYR A 193 4.30 -0.10 13.74
N GLN A 194 4.84 0.63 12.77
CA GLN A 194 6.26 0.63 12.42
C GLN A 194 6.81 -0.79 12.16
N THR A 195 6.06 -1.63 11.44
CA THR A 195 6.54 -2.98 11.06
C THR A 195 7.15 -2.96 9.66
N GLU A 196 8.19 -3.76 9.45
CA GLU A 196 8.90 -3.85 8.18
C GLU A 196 9.06 -5.31 7.73
N ALA A 197 8.57 -5.63 6.53
CA ALA A 197 8.82 -6.88 5.84
C ALA A 197 9.56 -6.60 4.53
N SER A 198 10.89 -6.75 4.55
CA SER A 198 11.75 -6.29 3.44
C SER A 198 12.38 -7.39 2.60
N ALA A 199 12.09 -8.66 2.90
CA ALA A 199 12.49 -9.81 2.08
C ALA A 199 11.30 -10.52 1.42
N ASN A 200 11.57 -11.29 0.37
CA ASN A 200 10.53 -12.01 -0.36
C ASN A 200 9.81 -12.99 0.59
N TYR A 201 8.48 -13.03 0.53
CA TYR A 201 7.62 -13.86 1.38
C TYR A 201 7.73 -13.58 2.89
N ALA A 202 8.40 -12.50 3.30
CA ALA A 202 8.54 -12.15 4.70
C ALA A 202 7.21 -11.62 5.28
N HIS A 203 6.97 -11.87 6.57
CA HIS A 203 5.80 -11.40 7.29
C HIS A 203 6.22 -10.73 8.61
N ALA A 204 5.86 -9.47 8.81
CA ALA A 204 6.05 -8.73 10.04
C ALA A 204 4.71 -8.24 10.61
N GLU A 205 4.41 -8.52 11.88
CA GLU A 205 3.19 -8.04 12.56
C GLU A 205 3.45 -7.50 13.98
N GLY A 206 2.66 -6.52 14.42
CA GLY A 206 2.70 -5.96 15.78
C GLY A 206 3.30 -4.55 15.87
N TYR A 207 4.27 -4.34 16.76
CA TYR A 207 4.89 -3.05 17.04
C TYR A 207 6.41 -3.12 16.87
N GLN A 208 6.96 -2.37 15.91
CA GLN A 208 8.40 -2.34 15.63
C GLN A 208 8.98 -3.73 15.29
N SER A 209 8.23 -4.57 14.57
CA SER A 209 8.69 -5.90 14.16
C SER A 209 9.32 -5.87 12.77
N ASP A 210 10.46 -6.55 12.61
CA ASP A 210 11.27 -6.55 11.39
C ASP A 210 11.48 -7.98 10.86
N ALA A 211 10.96 -8.27 9.67
CA ALA A 211 11.15 -9.52 8.95
C ALA A 211 12.01 -9.27 7.70
N THR A 212 13.32 -9.53 7.82
CA THR A 212 14.35 -9.19 6.82
C THR A 212 14.98 -10.41 6.16
N GLY A 213 14.63 -11.62 6.61
CA GLY A 213 15.05 -12.89 6.00
C GLY A 213 14.07 -13.38 4.93
N LEU A 214 14.56 -14.12 3.93
CA LEU A 214 13.69 -14.79 2.96
C LEU A 214 12.67 -15.67 3.70
N ALA A 215 11.38 -15.48 3.45
CA ALA A 215 10.30 -16.21 4.10
C ALA A 215 10.39 -16.23 5.65
N SER A 216 10.92 -15.15 6.24
CA SER A 216 10.98 -14.98 7.71
C SER A 216 9.66 -14.45 8.27
N HIS A 217 9.36 -14.78 9.53
CA HIS A 217 8.18 -14.29 10.25
C HIS A 217 8.59 -13.58 11.55
N ALA A 218 8.18 -12.32 11.75
CA ALA A 218 8.43 -11.54 12.95
C ALA A 218 7.10 -11.04 13.55
N GLN A 219 6.78 -11.40 14.79
CA GLN A 219 5.54 -10.97 15.45
C GLN A 219 5.75 -10.50 16.89
N GLY A 220 5.04 -9.45 17.30
CA GLY A 220 5.00 -8.96 18.68
C GLY A 220 5.56 -7.55 18.86
N TYR A 221 6.43 -7.34 19.86
CA TYR A 221 7.03 -6.04 20.17
C TYR A 221 8.54 -6.11 19.93
N ARG A 222 9.08 -5.32 18.99
CA ARG A 222 10.51 -5.29 18.69
C ARG A 222 11.07 -6.68 18.36
N SER A 223 10.32 -7.46 17.59
CA SER A 223 10.76 -8.78 17.15
C SER A 223 11.55 -8.66 15.85
N THR A 224 12.63 -9.43 15.69
CA THR A 224 13.48 -9.37 14.49
C THR A 224 13.75 -10.78 13.97
N ALA A 225 13.28 -11.08 12.77
CA ALA A 225 13.56 -12.31 12.05
C ALA A 225 14.43 -11.99 10.82
N SER A 226 15.75 -12.20 10.93
CA SER A 226 16.72 -11.85 9.88
C SER A 226 17.40 -13.05 9.21
N GLY A 227 17.29 -14.24 9.82
CA GLY A 227 17.70 -15.49 9.18
C GLY A 227 16.75 -15.92 8.07
N LEU A 228 17.25 -16.69 7.09
CA LEU A 228 16.38 -17.30 6.07
C LEU A 228 15.42 -18.28 6.74
N TYR A 229 14.13 -18.23 6.43
CA TYR A 229 13.09 -19.08 7.03
C TYR A 229 13.00 -18.98 8.56
N SER A 230 13.46 -17.87 9.16
CA SER A 230 13.48 -17.72 10.61
C SER A 230 12.14 -17.23 11.16
N ASN A 231 11.89 -17.47 12.44
CA ASN A 231 10.68 -17.05 13.15
C ASN A 231 11.06 -16.34 14.47
N ALA A 232 10.62 -15.11 14.66
CA ALA A 232 10.79 -14.36 15.90
C ALA A 232 9.42 -13.96 16.45
N SER A 233 9.09 -14.39 17.67
CA SER A 233 7.79 -14.13 18.29
C SER A 233 7.93 -13.69 19.74
N GLY A 234 7.29 -12.58 20.11
CA GLY A 234 7.27 -12.07 21.49
C GLY A 234 7.87 -10.67 21.61
N ARG A 235 8.54 -10.41 22.73
CA ARG A 235 9.09 -9.08 23.06
C ARG A 235 10.61 -9.11 22.97
N ASN A 236 11.20 -8.32 22.10
CA ASN A 236 12.64 -8.33 21.84
C ASN A 236 13.17 -9.73 21.43
N ALA A 237 12.36 -10.54 20.74
CA ALA A 237 12.79 -11.84 20.23
C ALA A 237 13.60 -11.65 18.93
N THR A 238 14.75 -12.29 18.81
CA THR A 238 15.62 -12.19 17.63
C THR A 238 15.95 -13.57 17.07
N ALA A 239 15.57 -13.85 15.82
CA ALA A 239 15.96 -15.08 15.11
C ALA A 239 16.87 -14.70 13.92
N SER A 240 18.19 -14.70 14.17
CA SER A 240 19.20 -14.18 13.25
C SER A 240 19.85 -15.24 12.37
N ALA A 241 19.69 -16.52 12.69
CA ALA A 241 20.25 -17.61 11.92
C ALA A 241 19.21 -18.31 11.02
N ASN A 242 19.70 -19.02 9.99
CA ASN A 242 18.85 -19.75 9.06
C ASN A 242 18.02 -20.81 9.77
N SER A 243 16.71 -20.83 9.48
CA SER A 243 15.72 -21.74 10.05
C SER A 243 15.68 -21.71 11.58
N ALA A 244 16.09 -20.59 12.20
CA ALA A 244 16.06 -20.40 13.63
C ALA A 244 14.69 -19.91 14.11
N SER A 245 14.28 -20.29 15.32
CA SER A 245 13.04 -19.86 15.96
C SER A 245 13.33 -19.28 17.35
N ALA A 246 12.94 -18.02 17.59
CA ALA A 246 13.10 -17.33 18.87
C ALA A 246 11.73 -16.91 19.40
N ILE A 247 11.29 -17.50 20.52
CA ILE A 247 9.94 -17.29 21.07
C ILE A 247 10.00 -16.90 22.55
N GLY A 248 9.73 -15.64 22.89
CA GLY A 248 9.73 -15.20 24.29
C GLY A 248 10.16 -13.75 24.52
N TYR A 249 10.85 -13.51 25.64
CA TYR A 249 11.27 -12.19 26.09
C TYR A 249 12.80 -12.02 26.07
N ASN A 250 13.32 -11.13 25.23
CA ASN A 250 14.76 -10.93 25.03
C ASN A 250 15.53 -12.21 24.70
N VAL A 251 14.93 -13.10 23.91
CA VAL A 251 15.57 -14.33 23.44
C VAL A 251 16.23 -14.13 22.08
N THR A 252 17.34 -14.81 21.84
CA THR A 252 18.09 -14.75 20.58
C THR A 252 18.43 -16.17 20.11
N ALA A 253 17.91 -16.55 18.95
CA ALA A 253 18.25 -17.77 18.24
C ALA A 253 19.28 -17.44 17.13
N ASP A 254 20.56 -17.59 17.46
CA ASP A 254 21.70 -17.21 16.62
C ASP A 254 22.42 -18.42 15.97
N GLN A 255 21.92 -19.64 16.19
CA GLN A 255 22.42 -20.86 15.56
C GLN A 255 21.46 -21.40 14.51
N ALA A 256 22.00 -21.96 13.43
CA ALA A 256 21.20 -22.52 12.35
C ALA A 256 20.34 -23.69 12.85
N ASN A 257 19.06 -23.71 12.46
CA ASN A 257 18.06 -24.70 12.87
C ASN A 257 17.76 -24.72 14.38
N SER A 258 18.19 -23.69 15.13
CA SER A 258 17.95 -23.65 16.58
C SER A 258 16.54 -23.18 16.93
N THR A 259 16.01 -23.66 18.05
CA THR A 259 14.80 -23.12 18.67
C THR A 259 15.11 -22.66 20.09
N VAL A 260 14.88 -21.39 20.37
CA VAL A 260 15.10 -20.77 21.67
C VAL A 260 13.76 -20.27 22.21
N VAL A 261 13.43 -20.65 23.43
CA VAL A 261 12.23 -20.20 24.13
C VAL A 261 12.54 -19.62 25.50
N GLY A 262 11.59 -18.93 26.12
CA GLY A 262 11.71 -18.43 27.50
C GLY A 262 12.16 -16.97 27.59
N GLN A 263 13.15 -16.69 28.43
CA GLN A 263 13.68 -15.32 28.59
C GLN A 263 15.20 -15.30 28.73
N TRP A 264 15.83 -14.28 28.13
CA TRP A 264 17.26 -13.98 28.31
C TRP A 264 18.18 -15.22 28.21
N ASN A 265 18.01 -16.02 27.15
CA ASN A 265 18.86 -17.20 26.90
C ASN A 265 20.33 -16.80 26.73
N ALA A 266 21.26 -17.70 27.06
CA ALA A 266 22.67 -17.44 26.79
C ALA A 266 22.95 -17.42 25.27
N LEU A 267 23.93 -16.61 24.87
CA LEU A 267 24.21 -16.27 23.48
C LEU A 267 25.42 -17.02 22.93
N ASN A 268 25.54 -17.07 21.60
CA ASN A 268 26.70 -17.58 20.87
C ASN A 268 27.09 -19.02 21.23
N GLN A 269 26.08 -19.86 21.50
CA GLN A 269 26.29 -21.25 21.86
C GLN A 269 26.43 -22.11 20.61
N GLY A 270 27.67 -22.23 20.10
CA GLY A 270 27.95 -23.02 18.90
C GLY A 270 27.38 -24.44 18.98
N GLY A 271 26.58 -24.83 17.98
CA GLY A 271 25.97 -26.16 17.91
C GLY A 271 24.69 -26.33 18.73
N LEU A 272 24.10 -25.26 19.26
CA LEU A 272 22.80 -25.31 19.93
C LEU A 272 21.67 -25.64 18.94
N LEU A 273 20.82 -26.61 19.29
CA LEU A 273 19.58 -26.95 18.57
C LEU A 273 18.34 -26.50 19.34
N PHE A 274 18.34 -26.58 20.66
CA PHE A 274 17.22 -26.15 21.49
C PHE A 274 17.70 -25.55 22.80
N ALA A 275 17.14 -24.42 23.23
CA ALA A 275 17.34 -23.87 24.57
C ALA A 275 16.06 -23.32 25.19
N VAL A 276 15.98 -23.43 26.52
CA VAL A 276 15.01 -22.72 27.35
C VAL A 276 15.76 -21.70 28.19
N GLY A 277 15.71 -20.44 27.78
CA GLY A 277 16.30 -19.33 28.51
C GLY A 277 15.56 -19.05 29.82
N ASN A 278 16.31 -18.83 30.89
CA ASN A 278 15.80 -18.46 32.21
C ASN A 278 16.64 -17.35 32.87
N GLY A 279 17.40 -16.59 32.08
CA GLY A 279 18.08 -15.41 32.58
C GLY A 279 17.08 -14.32 33.01
N GLU A 280 17.55 -13.33 33.76
CA GLU A 280 16.68 -12.27 34.29
C GLU A 280 16.98 -10.89 33.67
N ALA A 281 18.18 -10.72 33.09
CA ALA A 281 18.64 -9.45 32.53
C ALA A 281 19.65 -9.65 31.38
N GLU A 282 20.03 -8.55 30.74
CA GLU A 282 21.00 -8.54 29.63
C GLU A 282 22.39 -9.02 30.04
N ASP A 283 22.79 -8.69 31.26
CA ASP A 283 24.05 -9.08 31.90
C ASP A 283 23.93 -10.39 32.71
N ASP A 284 22.73 -10.97 32.80
CA ASP A 284 22.44 -12.22 33.53
C ASP A 284 21.65 -13.19 32.64
N ARG A 285 22.25 -13.56 31.51
CA ARG A 285 21.67 -14.49 30.54
C ARG A 285 22.03 -15.93 30.89
N SER A 286 21.05 -16.83 30.91
CA SER A 286 21.25 -18.24 31.23
C SER A 286 20.19 -19.14 30.59
N ASP A 287 20.48 -20.44 30.51
CA ASP A 287 19.55 -21.45 30.03
C ASP A 287 19.30 -22.51 31.10
N ALA A 288 18.04 -22.87 31.28
CA ALA A 288 17.62 -23.95 32.17
C ALA A 288 17.87 -25.31 31.53
N LEU A 289 17.78 -25.38 30.20
CA LEU A 289 17.88 -26.59 29.40
C LEU A 289 18.50 -26.27 28.04
N GLN A 290 19.41 -27.13 27.57
CA GLN A 290 20.00 -27.08 26.24
C GLN A 290 20.03 -28.46 25.58
N VAL A 291 19.91 -28.48 24.25
CA VAL A 291 20.19 -29.65 23.39
C VAL A 291 21.14 -29.21 22.28
N ASP A 292 22.21 -29.95 22.06
CA ASP A 292 23.22 -29.62 21.04
C ASP A 292 23.22 -30.57 19.84
N THR A 293 24.03 -30.25 18.82
CA THR A 293 24.21 -31.05 17.60
C THR A 293 24.88 -32.41 17.81
N ALA A 294 25.51 -32.64 18.96
CA ALA A 294 26.06 -33.95 19.32
C ALA A 294 25.02 -34.84 20.00
N GLY A 295 23.81 -34.32 20.27
CA GLY A 295 22.74 -35.04 20.95
C GLY A 295 22.85 -34.99 22.47
N ASN A 296 23.71 -34.14 23.03
CA ASN A 296 23.78 -33.94 24.47
C ASN A 296 22.58 -33.13 24.96
N VAL A 297 22.15 -33.42 26.18
CA VAL A 297 21.15 -32.63 26.90
C VAL A 297 21.79 -32.10 28.17
N LEU A 298 21.81 -30.78 28.33
CA LEU A 298 22.34 -30.12 29.52
C LEU A 298 21.19 -29.48 30.28
N ALA A 299 20.99 -29.86 31.55
CA ALA A 299 20.06 -29.19 32.45
C ALA A 299 20.87 -28.51 33.56
N ALA A 300 20.71 -27.18 33.72
CA ALA A 300 21.40 -26.44 34.77
C ALA A 300 20.84 -26.74 36.17
N GLY A 301 19.57 -27.18 36.24
CA GLY A 301 18.87 -27.54 37.46
C GLY A 301 18.87 -29.03 37.77
N ARG A 302 17.95 -29.44 38.65
CA ARG A 302 17.75 -30.84 39.06
C ARG A 302 16.81 -31.56 38.08
N LEU A 303 17.09 -32.83 37.78
CA LEU A 303 16.17 -33.70 37.06
C LEU A 303 15.41 -34.60 38.04
N PHE A 304 14.09 -34.59 37.94
CA PHE A 304 13.21 -35.42 38.77
C PHE A 304 12.51 -36.50 37.93
N ALA A 305 12.47 -37.73 38.44
CA ALA A 305 11.64 -38.81 37.94
C ALA A 305 10.77 -39.34 39.08
N GLU A 306 9.45 -39.37 38.88
CA GLU A 306 8.49 -39.81 39.91
C GLU A 306 8.68 -39.09 41.27
N GLY A 307 9.06 -37.82 41.22
CA GLY A 307 9.33 -36.99 42.41
C GLY A 307 10.70 -37.20 43.06
N SER A 308 11.51 -38.14 42.57
CA SER A 308 12.87 -38.39 43.05
C SER A 308 13.90 -37.62 42.23
N ASP A 309 14.85 -36.99 42.90
CA ASP A 309 16.00 -36.37 42.24
C ASP A 309 16.99 -37.44 41.79
N LEU A 310 17.20 -37.49 40.48
CA LEU A 310 18.03 -38.51 39.85
C LEU A 310 19.50 -38.39 40.24
N LEU A 311 20.04 -37.18 40.41
CA LEU A 311 21.44 -37.01 40.81
C LEU A 311 21.65 -37.50 42.24
N GLN A 312 20.72 -37.15 43.14
CA GLN A 312 20.77 -37.64 44.52
C GLN A 312 20.63 -39.17 44.59
N LEU A 313 19.77 -39.75 43.76
CA LEU A 313 19.63 -41.21 43.65
C LEU A 313 20.95 -41.87 43.22
N VAL A 314 21.63 -41.32 42.21
CA VAL A 314 22.93 -41.83 41.74
C VAL A 314 24.00 -41.70 42.83
N ILE A 315 24.07 -40.56 43.53
CA ILE A 315 25.00 -40.36 44.65
C ILE A 315 24.77 -41.40 45.76
N ASN A 316 23.51 -41.65 46.12
CA ASN A 316 23.16 -42.64 47.13
C ASN A 316 23.54 -44.07 46.70
N LEU A 317 23.33 -44.42 45.43
CA LEU A 317 23.73 -45.71 44.87
C LEU A 317 25.26 -45.87 44.86
N GLN A 318 26.00 -44.82 44.49
CA GLN A 318 27.47 -44.86 44.51
C GLN A 318 28.01 -45.10 45.92
N ALA A 319 27.45 -44.41 46.92
CA ALA A 319 27.84 -44.61 48.32
C ALA A 319 27.56 -46.04 48.81
N GLN A 320 26.48 -46.66 48.34
CA GLN A 320 26.19 -48.07 48.63
C GLN A 320 27.22 -49.00 47.96
N VAL A 321 27.59 -48.75 46.70
CA VAL A 321 28.60 -49.53 45.97
C VAL A 321 29.96 -49.43 46.66
N ASP A 322 30.39 -48.24 47.06
CA ASP A 322 31.67 -48.02 47.74
C ASP A 322 31.72 -48.78 49.08
N SER A 323 30.61 -48.75 49.83
CA SER A 323 30.47 -49.51 51.08
C SER A 323 30.58 -51.02 50.86
N MET A 324 29.95 -51.56 49.81
CA MET A 324 30.06 -52.98 49.48
C MET A 324 31.49 -53.36 49.04
N GLN A 325 32.18 -52.49 48.31
CA GLN A 325 33.57 -52.76 47.89
C GLN A 325 34.51 -52.82 49.09
N ILE A 326 34.33 -51.94 50.09
CA ILE A 326 35.09 -52.00 51.35
C ILE A 326 34.85 -53.34 52.06
N GLN A 327 33.60 -53.78 52.16
CA GLN A 327 33.27 -55.06 52.79
C GLN A 327 33.88 -56.25 52.05
N LEU A 328 33.93 -56.20 50.70
CA LEU A 328 34.52 -57.25 49.89
C LEU A 328 36.03 -57.36 50.10
N ASN A 329 36.75 -56.24 50.12
CA ASN A 329 38.20 -56.22 50.35
C ASN A 329 38.55 -56.86 51.70
N LEU A 330 37.78 -56.51 52.76
CA LEU A 330 37.93 -57.11 54.08
C LEU A 330 37.74 -58.63 54.09
N LEU A 331 36.82 -59.16 53.27
CA LEU A 331 36.60 -60.59 53.13
C LEU A 331 37.69 -61.30 52.33
N GLN A 332 38.32 -60.60 51.38
CA GLN A 332 39.41 -61.12 50.55
C GLN A 332 40.77 -61.08 51.25
N GLY A 333 40.85 -60.42 52.41
CA GLY A 333 42.10 -60.28 53.16
C GLY A 333 43.06 -59.27 52.53
N GLU A 334 42.55 -58.38 51.69
CA GLU A 334 43.25 -57.18 51.18
C GLU A 334 42.98 -55.95 52.08
#